data_AF-Q95XH2-F1
#
_entry.id   AF-Q95XH2-F1
#
_cell.length_a   1.000
_cell.length_b   1.000
_cell.length_c   1.000
_cell.angle_alpha   90.00
_cell.angle_beta   90.00
_cell.angle_gamma   90.00
#
_symmetry.space_group_name_H-M   'P 1'
#
loop_
_entity.id
_entity.type
_entity.pdbx_description
1 polymer ?
#
loop_
_entity_poly.entity_id
_entity_poly.type
_entity_poly.pdbx_seq_one_letter_code
_entity_poly.pdbx_strand_id
1 'polypeptide(L)'
;MNIRQNELRLTVELRQVTDAVECIFHSLLLHRTLGRFQYNDEKTFSMGSIGIKEVSCEQIDMTYVRVNSTELAMCVDEDIRQFKCEVEEATCSGSIPRRTPTVGSPTDSAIPLLSAQIGLQFYTKSKKPNSVIGTAVTWFGGAAATATGATVADDGTSWEEWKLILDVFRVESIDELQKMRQRVADDIGEKVLDICEHINHNHYTPKMPTKTEIPEIFETKFSDCQPYLFKIRRQAVPQMEHKQSLAQVALSRWKDILAV
;
A
#
# COMPACT_ATOMS: atom_id res chain seq x y z
N MET A 1 3.79 -7.92 18.63
CA MET A 1 4.66 -7.92 17.45
C MET A 1 4.67 -6.50 16.90
N ASN A 2 5.83 -5.85 16.79
CA ASN A 2 5.87 -4.47 16.28
C ASN A 2 5.76 -4.49 14.77
N ILE A 3 4.84 -3.70 14.22
CA ILE A 3 4.73 -3.48 12.78
C ILE A 3 5.99 -2.75 12.31
N ARG A 4 6.64 -3.26 11.25
CA ARG A 4 7.74 -2.55 10.60
C ARG A 4 7.14 -1.62 9.55
N GLN A 5 7.46 -0.33 9.64
CA GLN A 5 6.97 0.69 8.72
C GLN A 5 8.15 1.28 7.97
N ASN A 6 8.08 1.26 6.65
CA ASN A 6 9.06 1.87 5.76
C ASN A 6 8.37 2.93 4.89
N GLU A 7 9.01 4.07 4.71
CA GLU A 7 8.51 5.16 3.88
C GLU A 7 9.49 5.41 2.72
N LEU A 8 8.95 5.39 1.50
CA LEU A 8 9.64 5.73 0.27
C LEU A 8 8.99 7.01 -0.27
N ARG A 9 9.80 7.90 -0.85
CA ARG A 9 9.32 9.13 -1.47
C ARG A 9 9.86 9.22 -2.89
N LEU A 10 8.98 9.53 -3.84
CA LEU A 10 9.32 9.81 -5.24
C LEU A 10 8.72 11.15 -5.65
N THR A 11 9.43 11.86 -6.53
CA THR A 11 8.91 13.04 -7.23
C THR A 11 8.62 12.65 -8.67
N VAL A 12 7.35 12.68 -9.07
CA VAL A 12 6.89 12.12 -10.35
C VAL A 12 6.01 13.10 -11.10
N GLU A 13 5.96 12.96 -12.42
CA GLU A 13 4.93 13.60 -13.25
C GLU A 13 3.64 12.76 -13.23
N LEU A 14 2.47 13.41 -13.37
CA LEU A 14 1.16 12.75 -13.27
C LEU A 14 1.02 11.50 -14.16
N ARG A 15 1.59 11.48 -15.37
CA ARG A 15 1.56 10.33 -16.29
C ARG A 15 2.37 9.15 -15.77
N GLN A 16 3.41 9.41 -14.97
CA GLN A 16 4.36 8.41 -14.47
C GLN A 16 3.87 7.67 -13.22
N VAL A 17 2.74 8.09 -12.63
CA VAL A 17 2.22 7.54 -11.36
C VAL A 17 2.01 6.03 -11.43
N THR A 18 1.43 5.50 -12.51
CA THR A 18 1.19 4.05 -12.66
C THR A 18 2.51 3.29 -12.63
N ASP A 19 3.42 3.59 -13.57
CA ASP A 19 4.71 2.91 -13.71
C ASP A 19 5.54 3.00 -12.42
N ALA A 20 5.57 4.17 -11.77
CA ALA A 20 6.33 4.34 -10.53
C ALA A 20 5.81 3.46 -9.40
N VAL A 21 4.49 3.35 -9.24
CA VAL A 21 3.88 2.51 -8.21
C VAL A 21 4.06 1.02 -8.55
N GLU A 22 3.88 0.64 -9.82
CA GLU A 22 4.09 -0.72 -10.29
C GLU A 22 5.51 -1.22 -10.03
N CYS A 23 6.52 -0.43 -10.40
CA CYS A 23 7.93 -0.75 -10.17
C CYS A 23 8.22 -1.09 -8.71
N ILE A 24 7.75 -0.25 -7.78
CA ILE A 24 7.98 -0.42 -6.34
C ILE A 24 7.17 -1.61 -5.80
N PHE A 25 5.89 -1.70 -6.13
CA PHE A 25 5.01 -2.74 -5.57
C PHE A 25 5.38 -4.13 -6.07
N HIS A 26 5.72 -4.27 -7.36
CA HIS A 26 6.17 -5.55 -7.88
C HIS A 26 7.56 -5.96 -7.36
N SER A 27 8.46 -5.00 -7.11
CA SER A 27 9.73 -5.28 -6.44
C SER A 27 9.53 -5.80 -5.01
N LEU A 28 8.59 -5.22 -4.26
CA LEU A 28 8.22 -5.69 -2.92
C LEU A 28 7.57 -7.07 -2.96
N LEU A 29 6.61 -7.27 -3.86
CA LEU A 29 5.91 -8.55 -4.00
C LEU A 29 6.84 -9.66 -4.47
N LEU A 30 7.85 -9.39 -5.28
CA LEU A 30 8.86 -10.37 -5.68
C LEU A 30 9.55 -11.00 -4.46
N HIS A 31 9.84 -10.21 -3.43
CA HIS A 31 10.48 -10.67 -2.19
C HIS A 31 9.49 -11.24 -1.15
N ARG A 32 8.19 -11.13 -1.41
CA ARG A 32 7.10 -11.53 -0.48
C ARG A 32 6.14 -12.52 -1.13
N THR A 33 6.55 -13.11 -2.24
CA THR A 33 5.84 -14.17 -2.94
C THR A 33 6.68 -15.43 -2.93
N LEU A 34 6.04 -16.54 -2.57
CA LEU A 34 6.63 -17.87 -2.59
C LEU A 34 6.02 -18.70 -3.72
N GLY A 35 6.66 -19.82 -4.03
CA GLY A 35 6.07 -20.83 -4.89
C GLY A 35 4.87 -21.47 -4.20
N ARG A 36 3.95 -22.02 -4.98
CA ARG A 36 2.75 -22.66 -4.42
C ARG A 36 3.14 -23.84 -3.54
N PHE A 37 2.58 -23.89 -2.33
CA PHE A 37 2.83 -24.99 -1.40
C PHE A 37 2.01 -26.23 -1.78
N GLN A 38 2.63 -27.40 -1.72
CA GLN A 38 1.99 -28.71 -1.89
C GLN A 38 2.30 -29.56 -0.66
N TYR A 39 1.28 -29.77 0.18
CA TYR A 39 1.42 -30.50 1.44
C TYR A 39 1.16 -32.00 1.24
N ASN A 40 2.13 -32.83 1.60
CA ASN A 40 2.00 -34.30 1.61
C ASN A 40 1.32 -34.78 2.90
N ASP A 41 1.62 -34.12 4.02
CA ASP A 41 0.96 -34.30 5.32
C ASP A 41 0.73 -32.93 6.00
N GLU A 42 0.48 -32.87 7.31
CA GLU A 42 0.22 -31.60 8.00
C GLU A 42 1.45 -30.68 8.11
N LYS A 43 2.67 -31.23 8.07
CA LYS A 43 3.94 -30.53 8.36
C LYS A 43 4.94 -30.59 7.21
N THR A 44 4.85 -31.57 6.33
CA THR A 44 5.75 -31.74 5.18
C THR A 44 5.10 -31.18 3.93
N PHE A 45 5.83 -30.30 3.27
CA PHE A 45 5.41 -29.66 2.04
C PHE A 45 6.57 -29.60 1.04
N SER A 46 6.23 -29.59 -0.24
CA SER A 46 7.10 -29.10 -1.30
C SER A 46 6.63 -27.69 -1.71
N MET A 47 7.57 -26.88 -2.20
CA MET A 47 7.29 -25.54 -2.72
C MET A 47 7.56 -25.55 -4.22
N GLY A 48 6.60 -25.04 -4.99
CA GLY A 48 6.77 -24.85 -6.44
C GLY A 48 7.85 -23.83 -6.78
N SER A 49 8.17 -23.70 -8.07
CA SER A 49 9.01 -22.62 -8.58
C SER A 49 8.20 -21.35 -8.84
N ILE A 50 8.86 -20.20 -8.77
CA ILE A 50 8.28 -18.90 -9.15
C ILE A 50 8.94 -18.47 -10.46
N GLY A 51 8.12 -18.15 -11.46
CA GLY A 51 8.61 -17.50 -12.68
C GLY A 51 8.82 -16.01 -12.49
N ILE A 52 9.71 -15.42 -13.27
CA ILE A 52 10.01 -14.00 -13.26
C ILE A 52 9.74 -13.43 -14.66
N LYS A 53 9.21 -12.20 -14.74
CA LYS A 53 8.93 -11.50 -16.00
C LYS A 53 9.45 -10.07 -15.92
N GLU A 54 10.17 -9.66 -16.98
CA GLU A 54 10.58 -8.27 -17.21
C GLU A 54 9.44 -7.47 -17.86
N VAL A 55 9.25 -6.23 -17.42
CA VAL A 55 8.20 -5.33 -17.91
C VAL A 55 8.82 -3.95 -18.16
N SER A 56 8.74 -3.49 -19.40
CA SER A 56 9.15 -2.14 -19.79
C SER A 56 8.07 -1.12 -19.44
N CYS A 57 8.47 -0.03 -18.81
CA CYS A 57 7.59 1.09 -18.47
C CYS A 57 7.26 1.91 -19.73
N GLU A 58 6.07 2.52 -19.77
CA GLU A 58 5.64 3.36 -20.90
C GLU A 58 6.05 4.83 -20.71
N GLN A 59 5.99 5.30 -19.46
CA GLN A 59 6.16 6.69 -19.03
C GLN A 59 7.46 6.92 -18.23
N ILE A 60 8.28 5.90 -18.04
CA ILE A 60 9.57 5.96 -17.35
C ILE A 60 10.59 5.18 -18.19
N ASP A 61 11.85 5.64 -18.27
CA ASP A 61 12.89 4.97 -19.05
C ASP A 61 13.55 3.84 -18.24
N MET A 62 12.73 2.85 -17.86
CA MET A 62 13.12 1.73 -16.99
C MET A 62 12.36 0.46 -17.39
N THR A 63 13.01 -0.69 -17.13
CA THR A 63 12.35 -1.99 -17.07
C THR A 63 12.40 -2.50 -15.64
N TYR A 64 11.28 -2.96 -15.10
CA TYR A 64 11.21 -3.60 -13.79
C TYR A 64 10.95 -5.10 -13.91
N VAL A 65 11.17 -5.79 -12.80
CA VAL A 65 11.01 -7.24 -12.71
C VAL A 65 9.84 -7.56 -11.78
N ARG A 66 8.96 -8.47 -12.21
CA ARG A 66 7.83 -8.94 -11.39
C ARG A 66 7.69 -10.45 -11.39
N VAL A 67 6.92 -10.96 -10.44
CA VAL A 67 6.44 -12.35 -10.46
C VAL A 67 5.67 -12.59 -11.76
N ASN A 68 5.99 -13.70 -12.44
CA ASN A 68 5.30 -14.15 -13.64
C ASN A 68 3.93 -14.77 -13.30
N SER A 69 3.06 -13.95 -12.72
CA SER A 69 1.66 -14.28 -12.45
C SER A 69 0.77 -13.19 -13.02
N THR A 70 -0.15 -13.57 -13.91
CA THR A 70 -1.12 -12.65 -14.51
C THR A 70 -2.20 -12.28 -13.51
N GLU A 71 -2.66 -13.23 -12.70
CA GLU A 71 -3.69 -13.00 -11.69
C GLU A 71 -3.21 -12.02 -10.60
N LEU A 72 -1.97 -12.19 -10.11
CA LEU A 72 -1.37 -11.25 -9.16
C LEU A 72 -1.17 -9.87 -9.78
N ALA A 73 -0.67 -9.80 -11.02
CA ALA A 73 -0.49 -8.52 -11.70
C ALA A 73 -1.80 -7.77 -11.91
N MET A 74 -2.87 -8.45 -12.34
CA MET A 74 -4.19 -7.83 -12.49
C MET A 74 -4.76 -7.35 -11.15
N CYS A 75 -4.55 -8.10 -10.07
CA CYS A 75 -5.00 -7.71 -8.73
C CYS A 75 -4.32 -6.41 -8.27
N VAL A 76 -3.02 -6.26 -8.55
CA VAL A 76 -2.24 -5.07 -8.17
C VAL A 76 -2.58 -3.89 -9.09
N ASP A 77 -2.65 -4.12 -10.41
CA ASP A 77 -3.01 -3.11 -11.41
C ASP A 77 -4.38 -2.50 -11.13
N GLU A 78 -5.37 -3.29 -10.72
CA GLU A 78 -6.69 -2.79 -10.34
C GLU A 78 -6.61 -1.73 -9.23
N ASP A 79 -5.87 -2.02 -8.17
CA ASP A 79 -5.69 -1.10 -7.07
C ASP A 79 -4.88 0.15 -7.45
N ILE A 80 -3.87 0.01 -8.32
CA ILE A 80 -3.02 1.12 -8.81
C ILE A 80 -3.82 2.03 -9.74
N ARG A 81 -4.63 1.47 -10.64
CA ARG A 81 -5.46 2.24 -11.56
C ARG A 81 -6.51 3.04 -10.81
N GLN A 82 -7.16 2.43 -9.82
CA GLN A 82 -8.09 3.14 -8.94
C GLN A 82 -7.39 4.28 -8.19
N PHE A 83 -6.17 4.06 -7.70
CA PHE A 83 -5.37 5.12 -7.07
C PHE A 83 -5.04 6.25 -8.05
N LYS A 84 -4.65 5.95 -9.29
CA LYS A 84 -4.39 6.98 -10.31
C LYS A 84 -5.63 7.82 -10.60
N CYS A 85 -6.81 7.19 -10.74
CA CYS A 85 -8.06 7.93 -10.91
C CYS A 85 -8.34 8.87 -9.72
N GLU A 86 -8.17 8.39 -8.48
CA GLU A 86 -8.33 9.22 -7.28
C GLU A 86 -7.34 10.40 -7.25
N VAL A 87 -6.10 10.20 -7.71
CA VAL A 87 -5.09 11.27 -7.85
C VAL A 87 -5.53 12.28 -8.93
N GLU A 88 -5.92 11.83 -10.11
CA GLU A 88 -6.38 12.70 -11.20
C GLU A 88 -7.60 13.55 -10.79
N GLU A 89 -8.60 12.94 -10.15
CA GLU A 89 -9.76 13.64 -9.61
C GLU A 89 -9.38 14.70 -8.57
N ALA A 90 -8.43 14.40 -7.68
CA ALA A 90 -7.92 15.33 -6.69
C ALA A 90 -7.13 16.50 -7.33
N THR A 91 -6.50 16.30 -8.49
CA THR A 91 -5.81 17.38 -9.22
C THR A 91 -6.78 18.34 -9.91
N CYS A 92 -7.92 17.84 -10.40
CA CYS A 92 -8.97 18.64 -11.04
C CYS A 92 -9.83 19.40 -10.02
N SER A 93 -10.02 18.82 -8.84
CA SER A 93 -10.78 19.41 -7.74
C SER A 93 -9.95 20.49 -7.04
N GLY A 94 -10.02 21.74 -7.55
CA GLY A 94 -9.29 22.90 -7.00
C GLY A 94 -9.63 23.28 -5.54
N SER A 95 -10.43 22.48 -4.83
CA SER A 95 -10.91 22.70 -3.47
C SER A 95 -10.09 22.02 -2.37
N ILE A 96 -9.10 21.20 -2.72
CA ILE A 96 -8.34 20.43 -1.74
C ILE A 96 -7.17 21.28 -1.25
N PRO A 97 -6.95 21.41 0.08
CA PRO A 97 -5.76 22.03 0.63
C PRO A 97 -4.55 21.21 0.20
N ARG A 98 -3.95 21.61 -0.92
CA ARG A 98 -2.79 20.98 -1.52
C ARG A 98 -1.70 20.99 -0.45
N ARG A 99 -1.28 19.82 0.01
CA ARG A 99 0.10 19.71 0.49
C ARG A 99 0.94 20.07 -0.73
N THR A 100 1.53 21.25 -0.69
CA THR A 100 2.59 21.59 -1.63
C THR A 100 3.66 20.52 -1.49
N PRO A 101 4.13 19.96 -2.61
CA PRO A 101 5.32 19.10 -2.62
C PRO A 101 6.37 19.67 -1.67
N THR A 102 6.86 18.82 -0.76
CA THR A 102 7.88 19.24 0.20
C THR A 102 9.26 19.37 -0.44
N VAL A 103 9.40 18.82 -1.64
CA VAL A 103 10.60 18.85 -2.46
C VAL A 103 10.50 20.02 -3.43
N GLY A 104 11.63 20.68 -3.70
CA GLY A 104 11.71 21.71 -4.73
C GLY A 104 11.24 21.17 -6.09
N SER A 105 10.85 22.08 -6.97
CA SER A 105 10.38 21.72 -8.31
C SER A 105 11.44 20.86 -9.04
N PRO A 106 11.08 19.72 -9.64
CA PRO A 106 12.04 18.85 -10.32
C PRO A 106 12.62 19.49 -11.58
N THR A 107 11.90 20.44 -12.18
CA THR A 107 12.34 21.26 -13.32
C THR A 107 11.88 22.70 -13.13
N ASP A 108 12.44 23.64 -13.89
CA ASP A 108 12.12 25.07 -13.76
C ASP A 108 10.64 25.39 -14.07
N SER A 109 9.98 24.59 -14.93
CA SER A 109 8.58 24.82 -15.32
C SER A 109 7.56 23.92 -14.61
N ALA A 110 7.99 22.91 -13.87
CA ALA A 110 7.08 21.90 -13.32
C ALA A 110 6.08 22.52 -12.33
N ILE A 111 4.80 22.30 -12.59
CA ILE A 111 3.70 22.83 -11.79
C ILE A 111 3.39 21.82 -10.68
N PRO A 112 3.58 22.17 -9.40
CA PRO A 112 3.23 21.28 -8.29
C PRO A 112 1.72 21.04 -8.25
N LEU A 113 1.30 19.78 -8.22
CA LEU A 113 -0.12 19.40 -8.17
C LEU A 113 -0.55 19.06 -6.74
N LEU A 114 -0.01 17.99 -6.18
CA LEU A 114 -0.35 17.48 -4.84
C LEU A 114 0.71 16.49 -4.33
N SER A 115 0.59 16.09 -3.07
CA SER A 115 1.33 14.95 -2.50
C SER A 115 0.32 13.84 -2.18
N ALA A 116 0.47 12.68 -2.82
CA ALA A 116 -0.38 11.51 -2.65
C ALA A 116 0.39 10.38 -1.95
N GLN A 117 -0.32 9.41 -1.38
CA GLN A 117 0.33 8.24 -0.80
C GLN A 117 -0.43 6.95 -1.08
N ILE A 118 0.31 5.89 -1.34
CA ILE A 118 -0.20 4.53 -1.49
C ILE A 118 0.70 3.58 -0.70
N GLY A 119 0.13 2.58 -0.05
CA GLY A 119 0.89 1.65 0.78
C GLY A 119 0.59 0.20 0.48
N LEU A 120 1.58 -0.66 0.69
CA LEU A 120 1.48 -2.11 0.64
C LEU A 120 1.69 -2.67 2.05
N GLN A 121 0.66 -3.27 2.62
CA GLN A 121 0.68 -3.80 3.99
C GLN A 121 0.57 -5.32 3.98
N PHE A 122 1.53 -5.99 4.61
CA PHE A 122 1.51 -7.43 4.86
C PHE A 122 0.98 -7.73 6.25
N TYR A 123 0.15 -8.76 6.36
CA TYR A 123 -0.51 -9.13 7.61
C TYR A 123 -0.63 -10.65 7.78
N THR A 124 -1.05 -11.08 8.96
CA THR A 124 -1.49 -12.44 9.23
C THR A 124 -2.87 -12.39 9.86
N LYS A 125 -3.78 -13.31 9.54
CA LYS A 125 -5.07 -13.39 10.22
C LYS A 125 -4.87 -13.97 11.62
N SER A 126 -5.53 -13.39 12.62
CA SER A 126 -5.51 -13.96 13.97
C SER A 126 -6.45 -15.16 14.04
N LYS A 127 -5.97 -16.29 14.55
CA LYS A 127 -6.86 -17.30 15.15
C LYS A 127 -7.48 -16.65 16.38
N LYS A 128 -8.69 -16.10 16.30
CA LYS A 128 -9.48 -15.92 17.52
C LYS A 128 -9.64 -17.33 18.10
N PRO A 129 -9.08 -17.66 19.28
CA PRO A 129 -9.52 -18.85 19.97
C PRO A 129 -11.02 -18.65 20.16
N ASN A 130 -11.86 -19.61 19.75
CA ASN A 130 -13.31 -19.57 19.92
C ASN A 130 -13.65 -18.78 21.17
N SER A 131 -14.07 -17.52 20.99
CA SER A 131 -14.62 -16.75 22.09
C SER A 131 -15.82 -17.58 22.49
N VAL A 132 -15.68 -18.17 23.67
CA VAL A 132 -16.64 -19.03 24.33
C VAL A 132 -18.03 -18.48 24.04
N ILE A 133 -18.92 -19.34 23.57
CA ILE A 133 -20.36 -19.07 23.54
C ILE A 133 -20.73 -18.71 24.98
N GLY A 134 -20.63 -17.43 25.30
CA GLY A 134 -21.29 -16.80 26.42
C GLY A 134 -22.75 -16.84 26.04
N THR A 135 -23.46 -17.75 26.67
CA THR A 135 -24.91 -17.86 26.68
C THR A 135 -25.52 -16.50 27.02
N ALA A 136 -25.81 -15.70 26.00
CA ALA A 136 -26.73 -14.59 26.10
C ALA A 136 -28.15 -15.15 25.99
N VAL A 137 -28.68 -15.59 27.13
CA VAL A 137 -30.11 -15.86 27.29
C VAL A 137 -30.81 -14.51 27.39
N THR A 138 -31.32 -13.99 26.27
CA THR A 138 -32.36 -12.94 26.26
C THR A 138 -33.70 -13.61 25.99
N TRP A 139 -34.51 -13.67 27.04
CA TRP A 139 -35.89 -14.13 27.04
C TRP A 139 -36.80 -13.25 26.20
N PHE A 140 -37.66 -13.91 25.41
CA PHE A 140 -38.97 -13.47 24.92
C PHE A 140 -39.11 -12.07 24.29
N GLY A 141 -39.48 -12.09 22.99
CA GLY A 141 -40.43 -11.11 22.46
C GLY A 141 -39.98 -10.37 21.20
N GLY A 142 -40.50 -10.83 20.06
CA GLY A 142 -41.07 -9.93 19.05
C GLY A 142 -40.13 -9.08 18.20
N ALA A 143 -39.79 -9.64 17.02
CA ALA A 143 -39.71 -8.99 15.70
C ALA A 143 -39.38 -7.49 15.58
N ALA A 144 -38.24 -7.18 14.96
CA ALA A 144 -38.16 -6.37 13.73
C ALA A 144 -36.70 -6.09 13.30
N ALA A 145 -36.56 -5.86 11.99
CA ALA A 145 -35.54 -5.04 11.33
C ALA A 145 -34.19 -5.67 10.94
N THR A 146 -34.15 -6.13 9.68
CA THR A 146 -33.16 -5.81 8.64
C THR A 146 -31.68 -5.70 9.03
N ALA A 147 -30.91 -6.74 8.73
CA ALA A 147 -29.46 -6.71 8.71
C ALA A 147 -28.95 -6.06 7.40
N THR A 148 -28.61 -4.77 7.46
CA THR A 148 -27.75 -4.11 6.48
C THR A 148 -26.29 -4.23 6.94
N GLY A 149 -25.50 -4.98 6.16
CA GLY A 149 -24.07 -4.75 5.93
C GLY A 149 -23.16 -4.53 7.13
N ALA A 150 -22.82 -5.60 7.85
CA ALA A 150 -21.60 -5.60 8.66
C ALA A 150 -20.41 -5.90 7.75
N THR A 151 -19.64 -4.87 7.42
CA THR A 151 -18.29 -5.01 6.89
C THR A 151 -17.47 -5.78 7.92
N VAL A 152 -17.04 -6.98 7.55
CA VAL A 152 -16.17 -7.82 8.39
C VAL A 152 -14.86 -7.06 8.55
N ALA A 153 -14.66 -6.48 9.74
CA ALA A 153 -13.36 -5.97 10.16
C ALA A 153 -12.39 -7.15 10.19
N ASP A 154 -11.53 -7.22 9.19
CA ASP A 154 -10.48 -8.22 9.06
C ASP A 154 -9.43 -7.99 10.16
N ASP A 155 -9.60 -8.70 11.29
CA ASP A 155 -8.75 -8.69 12.49
C ASP A 155 -7.38 -9.35 12.23
N GLY A 156 -6.66 -8.84 11.23
CA GLY A 156 -5.29 -9.23 10.92
C GLY A 156 -4.26 -8.45 11.73
N THR A 157 -3.17 -9.12 12.13
CA THR A 157 -1.98 -8.46 12.69
C THR A 157 -1.04 -8.08 11.57
N SER A 158 -0.92 -6.78 11.29
CA SER A 158 0.04 -6.27 10.31
C SER A 158 1.46 -6.36 10.85
N TRP A 159 2.38 -6.83 10.00
CA TRP A 159 3.76 -7.07 10.39
C TRP A 159 4.78 -6.28 9.58
N GLU A 160 4.41 -5.84 8.38
CA GLU A 160 5.24 -5.03 7.51
C GLU A 160 4.34 -4.11 6.69
N GLU A 161 4.72 -2.85 6.60
CA GLU A 161 4.00 -1.81 5.86
C GLU A 161 5.01 -0.95 5.11
N TRP A 162 4.79 -0.83 3.80
CA TRP A 162 5.56 0.01 2.91
C TRP A 162 4.66 1.13 2.43
N LYS A 163 5.08 2.36 2.66
CA LYS A 163 4.35 3.56 2.25
C LYS A 163 5.13 4.28 1.17
N LEU A 164 4.52 4.46 0.01
CA LEU A 164 5.06 5.24 -1.09
C LEU A 164 4.36 6.60 -1.13
N ILE A 165 5.12 7.65 -0.88
CA ILE A 165 4.68 9.04 -1.02
C ILE A 165 5.11 9.55 -2.39
N LEU A 166 4.15 10.06 -3.14
CA LEU A 166 4.35 10.63 -4.46
C LEU A 166 4.12 12.13 -4.38
N ASP A 167 5.18 12.90 -4.61
CA ASP A 167 5.07 14.32 -4.88
C ASP A 167 4.82 14.49 -6.39
N VAL A 168 3.57 14.83 -6.73
CA VAL A 168 3.06 14.81 -8.10
C VAL A 168 3.13 16.20 -8.73
N PHE A 169 3.74 16.27 -9.91
CA PHE A 169 3.89 17.47 -10.71
C PHE A 169 3.24 17.32 -12.10
N ARG A 170 3.01 18.45 -12.76
CA ARG A 170 2.63 18.53 -14.18
C ARG A 170 3.70 19.28 -14.96
N VAL A 171 4.05 18.75 -16.13
CA VAL A 171 4.97 19.38 -17.06
C VAL A 171 4.32 19.48 -18.43
N GLU A 172 4.40 20.65 -19.05
CA GLU A 172 3.85 20.91 -20.38
C GLU A 172 4.87 20.63 -21.49
N SER A 173 6.16 20.90 -21.24
CA SER A 173 7.24 20.69 -22.20
C SER A 173 7.58 19.21 -22.36
N ILE A 174 7.64 18.75 -23.61
CA ILE A 174 8.05 17.38 -23.94
C ILE A 174 9.51 17.15 -23.53
N ASP A 175 10.39 18.13 -23.68
CA ASP A 175 11.80 18.00 -23.34
C ASP A 175 12.01 17.84 -21.82
N GLU A 176 11.22 18.54 -21.02
CA GLU A 176 11.25 18.39 -19.57
C GLU A 176 10.62 17.07 -19.13
N LEU A 177 9.55 16.61 -19.80
CA LEU A 177 9.00 15.28 -19.56
C LEU A 177 10.06 14.19 -19.81
N GLN A 178 10.84 14.29 -20.89
CA GLN A 178 11.94 13.35 -21.17
C GLN A 178 13.01 13.37 -20.07
N LYS A 179 13.40 14.56 -19.58
CA LYS A 179 14.30 14.67 -18.42
C LYS A 179 13.72 14.01 -17.17
N MET A 180 12.41 14.16 -16.94
CA MET A 180 11.72 13.51 -15.82
C MET A 180 11.65 11.99 -15.99
N ARG A 181 11.52 11.44 -17.20
CA ARG A 181 11.55 9.98 -17.45
C ARG A 181 12.85 9.35 -16.97
N GLN A 182 13.99 9.94 -17.32
CA GLN A 182 15.30 9.47 -16.88
C GLN A 182 15.50 9.66 -15.37
N ARG A 183 15.20 10.85 -14.85
CA ARG A 183 15.36 11.16 -13.42
C ARG A 183 14.56 10.21 -12.54
N VAL A 184 13.29 9.95 -12.88
CA VAL A 184 12.44 9.05 -12.10
C VAL A 184 12.94 7.60 -12.20
N ALA A 185 13.51 7.18 -13.33
CA ALA A 185 14.14 5.88 -13.45
C ALA A 185 15.32 5.73 -12.47
N ASP A 186 16.19 6.74 -12.39
CA ASP A 186 17.33 6.76 -11.46
C ASP A 186 16.84 6.71 -9.99
N ASP A 187 15.85 7.56 -9.65
CA ASP A 187 15.25 7.62 -8.31
C ASP A 187 14.63 6.25 -7.91
N ILE A 188 13.88 5.60 -8.82
CA ILE A 188 13.29 4.28 -8.57
C ILE A 188 14.39 3.23 -8.40
N GLY A 189 15.44 3.28 -9.21
CA GLY A 189 16.57 2.35 -9.13
C GLY A 189 17.20 2.35 -7.73
N GLU A 190 17.44 3.54 -7.18
CA GLU A 190 17.92 3.70 -5.80
C GLU A 190 16.92 3.10 -4.79
N LYS A 191 15.62 3.40 -4.93
CA LYS A 191 14.60 2.88 -4.00
C LYS A 191 14.47 1.36 -4.05
N VAL A 192 14.66 0.74 -5.21
CA VAL A 192 14.67 -0.73 -5.34
C VAL A 192 15.89 -1.33 -4.66
N LEU A 193 17.07 -0.70 -4.77
CA LEU A 193 18.26 -1.12 -4.02
C LEU A 193 18.05 -0.97 -2.50
N ASP A 194 17.46 0.15 -2.06
CA ASP A 194 17.08 0.38 -0.66
C ASP A 194 16.16 -0.74 -0.17
N ILE A 195 15.13 -1.11 -0.95
CA ILE A 195 14.21 -2.22 -0.64
C ILE A 195 14.99 -3.53 -0.46
N CYS A 196 15.88 -3.86 -1.40
CA CYS A 196 16.68 -5.08 -1.33
C CYS A 196 17.56 -5.13 -0.06
N GLU A 197 18.21 -4.02 0.29
CA GLU A 197 19.00 -3.91 1.52
C GLU A 197 18.13 -4.12 2.77
N HIS A 198 16.99 -3.42 2.84
CA HIS A 198 16.04 -3.55 3.95
C HIS A 198 15.54 -4.98 4.10
N ILE A 199 15.19 -5.66 3.00
CA ILE A 199 14.66 -7.02 3.05
C ILE A 199 15.71 -8.05 3.48
N ASN A 200 16.98 -7.81 3.15
CA ASN A 200 18.09 -8.72 3.47
C ASN A 200 18.51 -8.69 4.95
N HIS A 201 18.08 -7.71 5.73
CA HIS A 201 18.31 -7.71 7.17
C HIS A 201 17.46 -8.77 7.89
N ASN A 202 17.96 -9.28 9.03
CA ASN A 202 17.31 -10.30 9.87
C ASN A 202 16.02 -9.78 10.50
N HIS A 203 15.00 -9.64 9.69
CA HIS A 203 13.71 -9.16 10.09
C HIS A 203 12.73 -10.31 10.29
N TYR A 204 11.73 -10.05 11.13
CA TYR A 204 10.65 -11.00 11.31
C TYR A 204 9.95 -11.26 9.98
N THR A 205 9.79 -12.55 9.68
CA THR A 205 8.83 -13.10 8.74
C THR A 205 7.92 -14.09 9.48
N PRO A 206 6.64 -14.23 9.10
CA PRO A 206 5.76 -15.23 9.69
C PRO A 206 6.40 -16.62 9.64
N LYS A 207 6.22 -17.40 10.72
CA LYS A 207 6.66 -18.80 10.75
C LYS A 207 5.92 -19.59 9.67
N MET A 208 6.58 -20.60 9.13
CA MET A 208 5.95 -21.47 8.14
C MET A 208 4.69 -22.14 8.73
N PRO A 209 3.51 -21.96 8.13
CA PRO A 209 2.26 -22.51 8.64
C PRO A 209 2.19 -24.02 8.46
N THR A 210 1.31 -24.68 9.21
CA THR A 210 0.81 -26.01 8.84
C THR A 210 -0.20 -25.91 7.69
N LYS A 211 -0.58 -27.04 7.09
CA LYS A 211 -1.54 -27.10 5.97
C LYS A 211 -2.84 -26.33 6.24
N THR A 212 -3.34 -26.35 7.47
CA THR A 212 -4.59 -25.70 7.88
C THR A 212 -4.45 -24.19 8.10
N GLU A 213 -3.22 -23.72 8.34
CA GLU A 213 -2.88 -22.34 8.67
C GLU A 213 -2.45 -21.52 7.45
N ILE A 214 -2.26 -22.15 6.28
CA ILE A 214 -1.87 -21.45 5.05
C ILE A 214 -2.73 -20.21 4.78
N PRO A 215 -4.08 -20.26 4.84
CA PRO A 215 -4.92 -19.11 4.51
C PRO A 215 -4.82 -17.94 5.52
N GLU A 216 -4.16 -18.17 6.66
CA GLU A 216 -3.91 -17.17 7.70
C GLU A 216 -2.62 -16.39 7.47
N ILE A 217 -1.72 -16.90 6.63
CA ILE A 217 -0.39 -16.32 6.37
C ILE A 217 -0.22 -15.94 4.89
N PHE A 218 -0.78 -16.74 3.99
CA PHE A 218 -0.61 -16.59 2.54
C PHE A 218 -1.95 -16.44 1.82
N GLU A 219 -1.91 -15.73 0.70
CA GLU A 219 -3.01 -15.75 -0.26
C GLU A 219 -3.08 -17.11 -0.95
N THR A 220 -4.28 -17.66 -1.03
CA THR A 220 -4.55 -18.96 -1.67
C THR A 220 -5.37 -18.83 -2.95
N LYS A 221 -5.71 -17.59 -3.35
CA LYS A 221 -6.55 -17.31 -4.52
C LYS A 221 -5.79 -17.42 -5.85
N PHE A 222 -4.46 -17.30 -5.82
CA PHE A 222 -3.63 -17.33 -7.01
C PHE A 222 -3.21 -18.75 -7.38
N SER A 223 -3.25 -19.07 -8.68
CA SER A 223 -3.04 -20.43 -9.16
C SER A 223 -1.57 -20.85 -9.27
N ASP A 224 -0.65 -19.91 -9.48
CA ASP A 224 0.74 -20.13 -9.84
C ASP A 224 1.77 -19.67 -8.79
N CYS A 225 1.36 -18.81 -7.88
CA CYS A 225 2.22 -18.25 -6.84
C CYS A 225 1.47 -18.11 -5.51
N GLN A 226 2.22 -17.87 -4.43
CA GLN A 226 1.67 -17.80 -3.09
C GLN A 226 2.28 -16.60 -2.33
N PRO A 227 1.77 -15.38 -2.55
CA PRO A 227 2.16 -14.20 -1.79
C PRO A 227 1.71 -14.30 -0.35
N TYR A 228 2.46 -13.68 0.57
CA TYR A 228 1.94 -13.38 1.90
C TYR A 228 0.64 -12.60 1.78
N LEU A 229 -0.25 -12.73 2.77
CA LEU A 229 -1.44 -11.88 2.83
C LEU A 229 -1.03 -10.40 2.78
N PHE A 230 -1.56 -9.69 1.80
CA PHE A 230 -1.28 -8.28 1.58
C PHE A 230 -2.56 -7.51 1.32
N LYS A 231 -2.51 -6.20 1.53
CA LYS A 231 -3.55 -5.26 1.08
C LYS A 231 -2.92 -3.94 0.66
N ILE A 232 -3.49 -3.34 -0.38
CA ILE A 232 -3.09 -2.02 -0.85
C ILE A 232 -3.96 -0.97 -0.15
N ARG A 233 -3.30 0.04 0.45
CA ARG A 233 -3.94 1.16 1.12
C ARG A 233 -3.75 2.41 0.27
N ARG A 234 -4.84 2.93 -0.29
CA ARG A 234 -4.83 4.16 -1.09
C ARG A 234 -5.15 5.37 -0.24
N GLN A 235 -4.43 6.46 -0.47
CA GLN A 235 -4.77 7.78 0.03
C GLN A 235 -4.25 8.85 -0.93
N ALA A 236 -5.04 9.12 -1.98
CA ALA A 236 -4.71 10.15 -2.97
C ALA A 236 -4.53 11.55 -2.34
N VAL A 237 -5.23 11.82 -1.24
CA VAL A 237 -5.10 13.07 -0.47
C VAL A 237 -4.90 12.73 1.00
N PRO A 238 -3.77 13.12 1.61
CA PRO A 238 -3.59 13.03 3.05
C PRO A 238 -4.73 13.79 3.73
N GLN A 239 -5.54 13.08 4.51
CA GLN A 239 -6.50 13.74 5.39
C GLN A 239 -5.69 14.65 6.31
N MET A 240 -6.11 15.89 6.49
CA MET A 240 -5.53 16.71 7.54
C MET A 240 -5.73 15.94 8.85
N GLU A 241 -4.67 15.34 9.38
CA GLU A 241 -4.63 15.06 10.80
C GLU A 241 -4.87 16.41 11.45
N HIS A 242 -5.99 16.52 12.16
CA HIS A 242 -6.26 17.61 13.08
C HIS A 242 -5.23 17.50 14.22
N LYS A 243 -3.94 17.79 13.92
CA LYS A 243 -3.05 18.32 14.93
C LYS A 243 -3.73 19.62 15.31
N GLN A 244 -4.43 19.59 16.45
CA GLN A 244 -5.06 20.77 17.05
C GLN A 244 -4.12 21.92 16.79
N SER A 245 -4.53 22.84 15.92
CA SER A 245 -3.61 23.88 15.50
C SER A 245 -3.20 24.60 16.78
N LEU A 246 -1.94 25.00 16.90
CA LEU A 246 -1.49 25.77 18.05
C LEU A 246 -2.40 27.01 18.26
N ALA A 247 -3.04 27.50 17.19
CA ALA A 247 -4.08 28.52 17.26
C ALA A 247 -5.39 28.05 17.92
N GLN A 248 -5.89 26.83 17.68
CA GLN A 248 -7.05 26.28 18.40
C GLN A 248 -6.74 26.00 19.88
N VAL A 249 -5.55 25.51 20.21
CA VAL A 249 -5.12 25.31 21.62
C VAL A 249 -4.91 26.66 22.31
N ALA A 250 -4.41 27.68 21.61
CA ALA A 250 -4.31 29.03 22.14
C ALA A 250 -5.70 29.65 22.33
N LEU A 251 -6.62 29.50 21.38
CA LEU A 251 -7.99 30.01 21.48
C LEU A 251 -8.79 29.35 22.60
N SER A 252 -8.63 28.04 22.84
CA SER A 252 -9.28 27.38 23.97
C SER A 252 -8.72 27.89 25.30
N ARG A 253 -7.38 28.00 25.43
CA ARG A 253 -6.75 28.59 26.61
C ARG A 253 -7.18 30.03 26.88
N TRP A 254 -7.37 30.85 25.85
CA TRP A 254 -7.83 32.23 26.02
C TRP A 254 -9.30 32.32 26.44
N LYS A 255 -10.15 31.38 25.98
CA LYS A 255 -11.55 31.30 26.44
C LYS A 255 -11.65 30.88 27.91
N ASP A 256 -10.77 30.00 28.37
CA ASP A 256 -10.73 29.59 29.78
C ASP A 256 -10.25 30.74 30.70
N ILE A 257 -9.39 31.64 30.21
CA ILE A 257 -8.94 32.82 30.97
C ILE A 257 -10.04 33.89 31.08
N LEU A 258 -10.92 34.01 30.08
CA LEU A 258 -12.04 34.98 30.10
C LEU A 258 -13.30 34.45 30.80
N ALA A 259 -13.31 33.19 31.24
CA ALA A 259 -14.43 32.56 31.93
C ALA A 259 -14.30 32.56 33.48
N VAL A 260 -13.30 33.27 34.02
CA VAL A 260 -13.11 33.54 35.46
C VAL A 260 -13.52 34.97 35.76
#